data_AF-G9ZQV5-F1
#
_entry.id   AF-G9ZQV5-F1
#
_cell.length_a   1.000
_cell.length_b   1.000
_cell.length_c   1.000
_cell.angle_alpha   90.00
_cell.angle_beta   90.00
_cell.angle_gamma   90.00
#
_symmetry.space_group_name_H-M   'P 1'
#
loop_
_entity.id
_entity.type
_entity.pdbx_description
1 polymer ?
#
loop_
_entity_poly.entity_id
_entity_poly.type
_entity_poly.pdbx_seq_one_letter_code
_entity_poly.pdbx_strand_id
1 'polypeptide(L)'
;MNKTWIVALETYLRQVKSWSFVMLVVSPFLLLAVSLGVGYFSGSSNTNSQRIAVISDQPQLRAAFIKDNQADVSRDVTTVAAAKKRVANDKLAGYLKLSADSRRVTGRYKSQDSISSSMETSVKGFLNKTQQTLNQECQA
;
A
#
# COMPACT_ATOMS: atom_id res chain seq x y z
N MET A 1 57.30 -32.71 -2.77
CA MET A 1 57.12 -31.90 -1.53
C MET A 1 55.65 -31.90 -1.13
N ASN A 2 55.01 -33.08 -1.08
CA ASN A 2 53.54 -33.18 -1.13
C ASN A 2 52.91 -33.36 0.26
N LYS A 3 53.72 -33.75 1.25
CA LYS A 3 53.29 -34.01 2.63
C LYS A 3 52.84 -32.74 3.36
N THR A 4 53.56 -31.64 3.17
CA THR A 4 53.19 -30.34 3.76
C THR A 4 51.90 -29.80 3.16
N TRP A 5 51.69 -29.99 1.86
CA TRP A 5 50.46 -29.58 1.17
C TRP A 5 49.24 -30.36 1.66
N ILE A 6 49.37 -31.67 1.83
CA ILE A 6 48.29 -32.54 2.32
C ILE A 6 47.87 -32.14 3.75
N VAL A 7 48.82 -31.92 4.66
CA VAL A 7 48.52 -31.53 6.05
C VAL A 7 47.92 -30.13 6.13
N ALA A 8 48.39 -29.19 5.29
CA ALA A 8 47.82 -27.85 5.21
C ALA A 8 46.37 -27.90 4.70
N LEU A 9 46.08 -28.72 3.68
CA LEU A 9 44.73 -28.90 3.15
C LEU A 9 43.80 -29.57 4.18
N GLU A 10 44.30 -30.59 4.87
CA GLU A 10 43.56 -31.29 5.92
C GLU A 10 43.20 -30.34 7.09
N THR A 11 44.16 -29.51 7.51
CA THR A 11 43.95 -28.50 8.55
C THR A 11 42.94 -27.44 8.10
N TYR A 12 43.02 -26.97 6.86
CA TYR A 12 42.10 -25.99 6.29
C TYR A 12 40.67 -26.53 6.18
N LEU A 13 40.49 -27.74 5.63
CA LEU A 13 39.17 -28.38 5.49
C LEU A 13 38.51 -28.62 6.86
N ARG A 14 39.29 -28.94 7.89
CA ARG A 14 38.79 -29.11 9.26
C ARG A 14 38.27 -27.79 9.85
N GLN A 15 38.94 -26.67 9.55
CA GLN A 15 38.52 -25.33 9.98
C GLN A 15 37.30 -24.82 9.19
N VAL A 16 37.25 -25.06 7.88
CA VAL A 16 36.12 -24.69 7.01
C VAL A 16 34.85 -25.46 7.37
N LYS A 17 34.99 -26.71 7.82
CA LYS A 17 33.85 -27.52 8.32
C LYS A 17 33.37 -27.12 9.71
N SER A 18 34.07 -26.21 10.40
CA SER A 18 33.60 -25.71 11.69
C SER A 18 32.31 -24.91 11.51
N TRP A 19 31.41 -25.04 12.49
CA TRP A 19 30.14 -24.30 12.49
C TRP A 19 30.37 -22.78 12.41
N SER A 20 31.39 -22.27 13.08
CA SER A 20 31.75 -20.85 13.07
C SER A 20 32.11 -20.34 11.67
N PHE A 21 32.83 -21.14 10.87
CA PHE A 21 33.14 -20.77 9.48
C PHE A 21 31.86 -20.71 8.63
N VAL A 22 30.95 -21.67 8.79
CA VAL A 22 29.65 -21.67 8.10
C VAL A 22 28.84 -20.43 8.46
N MET A 23 28.73 -20.09 9.75
CA MET A 23 28.00 -18.90 10.20
C MET A 23 28.63 -17.60 9.70
N LEU A 24 29.97 -17.51 9.64
CA LEU A 24 30.68 -16.34 9.11
C LEU A 24 30.38 -16.13 7.61
N VAL A 25 30.37 -17.21 6.83
CA VAL A 25 30.05 -17.14 5.39
C VAL A 25 28.57 -16.87 5.15
N VAL A 26 27.68 -17.46 5.96
CA VAL A 26 26.21 -17.35 5.79
C VAL A 26 25.64 -16.04 6.35
N SER A 27 26.27 -15.46 7.38
CA SER A 27 25.88 -14.18 8.02
C SER A 27 25.52 -13.04 7.06
N PRO A 28 26.39 -12.64 6.09
CA PRO A 28 26.07 -11.55 5.18
C PRO A 28 24.83 -11.83 4.33
N PHE A 29 24.56 -13.09 3.99
CA PHE A 29 23.36 -13.49 3.25
C PHE A 29 22.11 -13.51 4.13
N LEU A 30 22.24 -13.89 5.41
CA LEU A 30 21.13 -13.78 6.36
C LEU A 30 20.73 -12.32 6.59
N LEU A 31 21.71 -11.43 6.74
CA LEU A 31 21.46 -10.00 6.84
C LEU A 31 20.75 -9.48 5.59
N LEU A 32 21.23 -9.83 4.39
CA LEU A 32 20.55 -9.49 3.15
C LEU A 32 19.12 -10.06 3.07
N ALA A 33 18.92 -11.31 3.45
CA ALA A 33 17.60 -11.95 3.43
C ALA A 33 16.62 -11.25 4.38
N VAL A 34 17.06 -10.88 5.59
CA VAL A 34 16.26 -10.11 6.55
C VAL A 34 16.00 -8.70 6.03
N SER A 35 17.02 -8.00 5.50
CA SER A 35 16.85 -6.66 4.93
C SER A 35 15.86 -6.65 3.77
N LEU A 36 15.93 -7.62 2.86
CA LEU A 36 14.99 -7.76 1.75
C LEU A 36 13.59 -8.17 2.24
N GLY A 37 13.51 -9.08 3.21
CA GLY A 37 12.24 -9.49 3.82
C GLY A 37 11.52 -8.33 4.49
N VAL A 38 12.20 -7.59 5.37
CA VAL A 38 11.64 -6.40 6.03
C VAL A 38 11.30 -5.32 5.01
N GLY A 39 12.14 -5.10 3.98
CA GLY A 39 11.87 -4.16 2.90
C GLY A 39 10.59 -4.49 2.12
N TYR A 40 10.37 -5.77 1.80
CA TYR A 40 9.18 -6.24 1.08
C TYR A 40 7.90 -6.08 1.92
N PHE A 41 7.93 -6.50 3.19
CA PHE A 41 6.77 -6.39 4.09
C PHE A 41 6.46 -4.93 4.49
N SER A 42 7.49 -4.11 4.69
CA SER A 42 7.33 -2.68 5.01
C SER A 42 6.86 -1.89 3.80
N GLY A 43 7.44 -2.15 2.62
CA GLY A 43 7.05 -1.51 1.37
C GLY A 43 5.58 -1.75 1.03
N SER A 44 5.12 -3.00 1.10
CA SER A 44 3.71 -3.32 0.80
C SER A 44 2.72 -2.79 1.84
N SER A 45 3.10 -2.75 3.12
CA SER A 45 2.21 -2.28 4.19
C SER A 45 2.06 -0.76 4.19
N ASN A 46 3.16 -0.02 3.98
CA ASN A 46 3.14 1.44 4.09
C ASN A 46 2.50 2.13 2.88
N THR A 47 2.59 1.55 1.67
CA THR A 47 1.90 2.13 0.50
C THR A 47 0.39 1.89 0.54
N ASN A 48 -0.07 0.85 1.24
CA ASN A 48 -1.50 0.56 1.37
C ASN A 48 -2.14 1.31 2.54
N SER A 49 -1.40 1.49 3.65
CA SER A 49 -1.87 2.26 4.81
C SER A 49 -2.15 3.73 4.50
N GLN A 50 -1.50 4.32 3.48
CA GLN A 50 -1.78 5.70 3.05
C GLN A 50 -2.92 5.81 2.03
N ARG A 51 -3.40 4.71 1.46
CA ARG A 51 -4.46 4.72 0.45
C ARG A 51 -5.84 4.85 1.07
N ILE A 52 -6.74 5.49 0.33
CA ILE A 52 -8.15 5.60 0.70
C ILE A 52 -9.00 4.59 -0.09
N ALA A 53 -9.99 3.98 0.56
CA ALA A 53 -10.99 3.18 -0.16
C ALA A 53 -12.11 4.08 -0.67
N VAL A 54 -12.56 3.89 -1.91
CA VAL A 54 -13.65 4.67 -2.50
C VAL A 54 -14.85 3.76 -2.73
N ILE A 55 -15.91 4.04 -1.98
CA ILE A 55 -17.20 3.36 -2.05
C ILE A 55 -18.19 4.32 -2.70
N SER A 56 -18.92 3.88 -3.71
CA SER A 56 -20.00 4.65 -4.31
C SER A 56 -21.18 3.74 -4.57
N ASP A 57 -22.38 4.24 -4.33
CA ASP A 57 -23.62 3.57 -4.70
C ASP A 57 -23.82 3.59 -6.24
N GLN A 58 -23.13 4.50 -6.94
CA GLN A 58 -23.08 4.56 -8.41
C GLN A 58 -21.69 4.13 -8.96
N PRO A 59 -21.61 3.08 -9.79
CA PRO A 59 -20.34 2.55 -10.29
C PRO A 59 -19.60 3.52 -11.22
N GLN A 60 -20.32 4.32 -12.01
CA GLN A 60 -19.72 5.31 -12.91
C GLN A 60 -18.99 6.42 -12.15
N LEU A 61 -19.60 6.90 -11.07
CA LEU A 61 -19.02 7.94 -10.20
C LEU A 61 -17.74 7.45 -9.51
N ARG A 62 -17.74 6.19 -9.06
CA ARG A 62 -16.54 5.53 -8.51
C ARG A 62 -15.45 5.40 -9.56
N ALA A 63 -15.79 4.97 -10.78
CA ALA A 63 -14.81 4.82 -11.85
C ALA A 63 -14.18 6.17 -12.24
N ALA A 64 -14.96 7.24 -12.30
CA ALA A 64 -14.48 8.60 -12.57
C ALA A 64 -13.49 9.08 -11.50
N PHE A 65 -13.81 8.89 -10.21
CA PHE A 65 -12.90 9.27 -9.13
C PHE A 65 -11.60 8.45 -9.15
N ILE A 66 -11.71 7.14 -9.35
CA ILE A 66 -10.55 6.24 -9.42
C ILE A 66 -9.67 6.61 -10.62
N LYS A 67 -10.24 6.99 -11.76
CA LYS A 67 -9.49 7.38 -12.96
C LYS A 67 -8.57 8.57 -12.70
N ASP A 68 -9.07 9.59 -12.00
CA ASP A 68 -8.33 10.81 -11.71
C ASP A 68 -7.35 10.65 -10.52
N ASN A 69 -7.52 9.63 -9.65
CA ASN A 69 -6.75 9.44 -8.41
C ASN A 69 -6.20 8.00 -8.22
N GLN A 70 -5.72 7.36 -9.29
CA GLN A 70 -5.35 5.93 -9.26
C GLN A 70 -4.25 5.57 -8.25
N ALA A 71 -3.31 6.49 -7.98
CA ALA A 71 -2.17 6.24 -7.11
C ALA A 71 -2.58 6.11 -5.62
N ASP A 72 -3.58 6.88 -5.20
CA ASP A 72 -3.97 7.08 -3.80
C ASP A 72 -5.20 6.27 -3.39
N VAL A 73 -5.81 5.53 -4.32
CA VAL A 73 -7.05 4.78 -4.08
C VAL A 73 -6.82 3.27 -4.10
N SER A 74 -7.29 2.59 -3.05
CA SER A 74 -7.34 1.11 -3.01
C SER A 74 -8.59 0.60 -3.73
N ARG A 75 -8.40 -0.15 -4.82
CA ARG A 75 -9.51 -0.73 -5.62
C ARG A 75 -10.11 -1.99 -5.00
N ASP A 76 -9.39 -2.62 -4.08
CA ASP A 76 -9.73 -3.92 -3.49
C ASP A 76 -10.90 -3.86 -2.51
N VAL A 77 -11.27 -2.66 -2.07
CA VAL A 77 -12.30 -2.44 -1.05
C VAL A 77 -13.51 -1.75 -1.66
N THR A 78 -14.60 -2.50 -1.78
CA THR A 78 -15.86 -2.05 -2.38
C THR A 78 -16.98 -1.86 -1.35
N THR A 79 -16.85 -2.44 -0.15
CA THR A 79 -17.88 -2.39 0.90
C THR A 79 -17.44 -1.58 2.10
N VAL A 80 -18.40 -0.88 2.73
CA VAL A 80 -18.15 -0.06 3.93
C VAL A 80 -17.65 -0.92 5.09
N ALA A 81 -18.15 -2.16 5.24
CA ALA A 81 -17.70 -3.08 6.29
C ALA A 81 -16.23 -3.48 6.12
N ALA A 82 -15.80 -3.82 4.91
CA ALA A 82 -14.41 -4.14 4.61
C ALA A 82 -13.50 -2.91 4.78
N ALA A 83 -13.98 -1.74 4.39
CA ALA A 83 -13.27 -0.47 4.57
C ALA A 83 -13.05 -0.15 6.05
N LYS A 84 -14.11 -0.24 6.86
CA LYS A 84 -14.04 -0.01 8.31
C LYS A 84 -13.05 -0.96 8.98
N LYS A 85 -13.05 -2.25 8.60
CA LYS A 85 -12.11 -3.24 9.13
C LYS A 85 -10.67 -2.90 8.75
N ARG A 86 -10.41 -2.48 7.51
CA ARG A 86 -9.05 -2.14 7.07
C ARG A 86 -8.53 -0.83 7.66
N VAL A 87 -9.38 0.19 7.80
CA VAL A 87 -9.02 1.42 8.51
C VAL A 87 -8.69 1.13 9.98
N ALA A 88 -9.47 0.28 10.66
CA ALA A 88 -9.19 -0.12 12.04
C ALA A 88 -7.94 -0.99 12.23
N ASN A 89 -7.37 -1.53 11.15
CA ASN A 89 -6.12 -2.32 11.18
C ASN A 89 -4.92 -1.53 10.61
N ASP A 90 -5.05 -0.20 10.49
CA ASP A 90 -4.02 0.69 9.90
C ASP A 90 -3.59 0.27 8.47
N LYS A 91 -4.45 -0.47 7.76
CA LYS A 91 -4.20 -0.92 6.37
C LYS A 91 -4.72 0.06 5.33
N LEU A 92 -5.43 1.11 5.74
CA LEU A 92 -5.97 2.19 4.92
C LEU A 92 -6.02 3.47 5.75
N ALA A 93 -5.77 4.62 5.12
CA ALA A 93 -5.82 5.92 5.78
C ALA A 93 -7.26 6.35 6.08
N GLY A 94 -8.20 5.86 5.29
CA GLY A 94 -9.62 6.18 5.41
C GLY A 94 -10.45 5.58 4.28
N TYR A 95 -11.74 5.92 4.29
CA TYR A 95 -12.63 5.61 3.19
C TYR A 95 -13.52 6.80 2.85
N LEU A 96 -13.77 6.97 1.56
CA LEU A 96 -14.66 7.97 0.99
C LEU A 96 -15.91 7.28 0.50
N LYS A 97 -17.07 7.64 1.06
CA LYS A 97 -18.38 7.25 0.52
C LYS A 97 -18.89 8.36 -0.38
N LEU A 98 -18.97 8.10 -1.68
CA LEU A 98 -19.56 8.97 -2.68
C LEU A 98 -21.04 8.59 -2.88
N SER A 99 -21.91 9.58 -2.95
CA SER A 99 -23.32 9.43 -3.26
C SER A 99 -23.75 10.60 -4.13
N ALA A 100 -24.37 10.34 -5.27
CA ALA A 100 -24.97 11.39 -6.09
C ALA A 100 -26.48 11.16 -6.21
N ASP A 101 -27.21 12.22 -5.92
CA ASP A 101 -28.64 12.35 -6.15
C ASP A 101 -28.87 13.25 -7.37
N SER A 102 -30.11 13.29 -7.87
CA SER A 102 -30.52 14.03 -9.08
C SER A 102 -30.16 15.53 -9.08
N ARG A 103 -29.82 16.12 -7.93
CA ARG A 103 -29.45 17.54 -7.81
C ARG A 103 -28.09 17.78 -7.15
N ARG A 104 -27.47 16.76 -6.54
CA ARG A 104 -26.27 16.99 -5.73
C ARG A 104 -25.37 15.77 -5.61
N VAL A 105 -24.07 16.00 -5.79
CA VAL A 105 -23.02 15.02 -5.47
C VAL A 105 -22.52 15.28 -4.05
N THR A 106 -22.44 14.23 -3.23
CA THR A 106 -21.95 14.30 -1.85
C THR A 106 -20.86 13.27 -1.60
N GLY A 107 -19.82 13.67 -0.87
CA GLY A 107 -18.72 12.80 -0.44
C GLY A 107 -18.61 12.82 1.08
N ARG A 108 -18.64 11.64 1.71
CA ARG A 108 -18.49 11.45 3.16
C ARG A 108 -17.18 10.73 3.41
N TYR A 109 -16.18 11.46 3.90
CA TYR A 109 -14.89 10.88 4.28
C TYR A 109 -14.92 10.40 5.74
N LYS A 110 -14.33 9.23 5.99
CA LYS A 110 -14.21 8.62 7.31
C LYS A 110 -12.81 8.00 7.46
N SER A 111 -12.06 8.46 8.44
CA SER A 111 -10.71 8.01 8.78
C SER A 111 -10.56 7.95 10.30
N GLN A 112 -9.53 7.23 10.74
CA GLN A 112 -9.10 7.23 12.15
C GLN A 112 -8.39 8.55 12.48
N ASP A 113 -7.53 9.01 11.56
CA ASP A 113 -6.77 10.26 11.64
C ASP A 113 -7.43 11.41 10.87
N SER A 114 -6.92 12.64 11.05
CA SER A 114 -7.34 13.79 10.25
C SER A 114 -7.05 13.59 8.76
N ILE A 115 -7.96 14.02 7.89
CA ILE A 115 -7.74 14.04 6.44
C ILE A 115 -6.53 14.90 6.09
N SER A 116 -5.71 14.46 5.15
CA SER A 116 -4.60 15.29 4.64
C SER A 116 -5.14 16.42 3.75
N SER A 117 -4.50 17.59 3.83
CA SER A 117 -4.91 18.78 3.03
C SER A 117 -4.92 18.52 1.51
N SER A 118 -3.96 17.73 1.02
CA SER A 118 -3.91 17.27 -0.38
C SER A 118 -5.16 16.46 -0.75
N MET A 119 -5.51 15.46 0.06
CA MET A 119 -6.67 14.61 -0.18
C MET A 119 -7.98 15.40 -0.12
N GLU A 120 -8.10 16.32 0.84
CA GLU A 120 -9.26 17.19 0.95
C GLU A 120 -9.45 18.05 -0.31
N THR A 121 -8.37 18.59 -0.85
CA THR A 121 -8.37 19.39 -2.09
C THR A 121 -8.78 18.54 -3.29
N SER A 122 -8.24 17.33 -3.44
CA SER A 122 -8.62 16.40 -4.51
C SER A 122 -10.08 16.00 -4.44
N VAL A 123 -10.60 15.69 -3.24
CA VAL A 123 -12.01 15.35 -3.03
C VAL A 123 -12.91 16.53 -3.38
N LYS A 124 -12.60 17.74 -2.89
CA LYS A 124 -13.36 18.95 -3.20
C LYS A 124 -13.33 19.29 -4.70
N GLY A 125 -12.17 19.16 -5.34
CA GLY A 125 -12.00 19.39 -6.77
C GLY A 125 -12.85 18.44 -7.60
N PHE A 126 -12.83 17.14 -7.26
CA PHE A 126 -13.67 16.15 -7.93
C PHE A 126 -15.17 16.44 -7.73
N LEU A 127 -15.61 16.68 -6.48
CA LEU A 127 -17.02 16.97 -6.19
C LEU A 127 -17.52 18.22 -6.95
N ASN A 128 -16.71 19.29 -7.00
CA ASN A 128 -17.05 20.49 -7.75
C ASN A 128 -17.15 20.21 -9.26
N LYS A 129 -16.18 19.47 -9.82
CA LYS A 129 -16.18 19.10 -11.24
C LYS A 129 -17.41 18.25 -11.60
N THR A 130 -17.71 17.23 -10.80
CA THR A 130 -18.90 16.39 -11.03
C THR A 130 -20.20 17.16 -10.85
N GLN A 131 -20.28 18.06 -9.86
CA GLN A 131 -21.46 18.91 -9.68
C GLN A 131 -21.68 19.84 -10.88
N GLN A 132 -20.61 20.40 -11.45
CA GLN A 132 -20.70 21.23 -12.65
C GLN A 132 -21.26 20.43 -13.85
N THR A 133 -20.80 19.19 -14.05
CA THR A 133 -21.36 18.30 -15.08
C THR A 133 -22.84 18.01 -14.83
N LEU A 134 -23.22 17.67 -13.60
CA LEU A 134 -24.62 17.42 -13.23
C LEU A 134 -25.51 18.65 -13.46
N ASN A 135 -25.00 19.85 -13.18
CA ASN A 135 -25.73 21.09 -13.44
C ASN A 135 -25.90 21.37 -14.94
N GLN A 136 -24.94 20.97 -15.78
CA GLN A 136 -25.02 21.11 -17.24
C GLN A 136 -26.01 20.12 -17.86
N GLU A 137 -26.02 18.87 -17.38
CA GLU A 137 -26.97 17.84 -17.85
C GLU A 137 -28.42 18.15 -17.46
N CYS A 138 -28.64 18.89 -16.36
CA CYS A 138 -29.97 19.31 -15.94
C CYS A 138 -30.50 20.55 -16.69
N GLN A 139 -29.66 21.19 -17.55
CA GLN A 139 -30.02 22.34 -18.39
C GLN A 139 -30.35 21.96 -19.85
N ALA A 140 -30.24 20.67 -20.21
CA ALA A 140 -30.62 20.12 -21.52
C ALA A 140 -31.99 19.41 -21.43
#